data_AF-A0A0W8FDV2-F1
#
_entry.id   AF-A0A0W8FDV2-F1
#
_cell.length_a   1.000
_cell.length_b   1.000
_cell.length_c   1.000
_cell.angle_alpha   90.00
_cell.angle_beta   90.00
_cell.angle_gamma   90.00
#
_symmetry.space_group_name_H-M   'P 1'
#
loop_
_entity.id
_entity.type
_entity.pdbx_description
1 polymer ?
#
loop_
_entity_poly.entity_id
_entity_poly.type
_entity_poly.pdbx_seq_one_letter_code
_entity_poly.pdbx_strand_id
1 'polypeptide(L)'
;MITIAAPPEDAYRLAGIRHFIETSGIPATLNQHGDLPTCIRFGNGMGADFLIRIAARDEQGRIAGQVRAFGSEAPVFEIPDNTGDGDEIQGYFEGSGESNPCITLSRNTITIGFDIFREIGFLLSGYMESIWSDLSEIEKKRIAATPILDIYEEILFKTILLGCRQIGIPLVRKSYWPDGKRFAVCLTHDVDELKKTYQWITRPIKSLKKGDIEGVKNQFASFSQKIKGIEPYWTFEEIIRINKHYGITSTFFFLKESARTEILSPETWHHCARCRDLSSPETIALMRKLAAEGNEVGLHGSFYSYNNPELLRSEKEELERVSGGPVEGIRQHHLNLDIPATWQHQEDVGLLYDTSLGFKDRPGFRFGTCFPFHPVANGSPLKLFEIPLAIMDITLHGRSDRWDECSRIIDAVESHQGVLTLLWHPPVFNALEYPEDAEMYEKILTDCRQKSAWIAGAGEIARWWRSRETGRLIYTRENDLLKIVLDGGDPRQEIEVYLPEDTAITILSGNADILDEMNGRVRIRMHEHSRQKEILLRTG
;
A
#
# COMPACT_ATOMS: atom_id res chain seq x y z
N MET A 1 -6.44 -15.26 -21.20
CA MET A 1 -6.37 -15.38 -19.72
C MET A 1 -5.21 -16.28 -19.35
N ILE A 2 -4.58 -16.05 -18.21
CA ILE A 2 -3.51 -16.95 -17.71
C ILE A 2 -4.11 -18.01 -16.78
N THR A 3 -3.47 -19.18 -16.71
CA THR A 3 -3.77 -20.22 -15.73
C THR A 3 -2.56 -20.42 -14.85
N ILE A 4 -2.73 -20.24 -13.54
CA ILE A 4 -1.70 -20.53 -12.54
C ILE A 4 -2.03 -21.89 -11.93
N ALA A 5 -1.13 -22.85 -12.07
CA ALA A 5 -1.22 -24.14 -11.38
C ALA A 5 -0.27 -24.12 -10.19
N ALA A 6 -0.74 -24.57 -9.02
CA ALA A 6 0.08 -24.69 -7.82
C ALA A 6 -0.47 -25.80 -6.92
N PRO A 7 0.38 -26.51 -6.16
CA PRO A 7 -0.08 -27.48 -5.16
C PRO A 7 -0.93 -26.81 -4.07
N PRO A 8 -2.02 -27.45 -3.59
CA PRO A 8 -2.93 -26.86 -2.60
C PRO A 8 -2.34 -26.71 -1.18
N GLU A 9 -1.27 -27.43 -0.85
CA GLU A 9 -0.78 -27.56 0.52
C GLU A 9 0.07 -26.41 1.06
N ASP A 10 0.63 -25.54 0.21
CA ASP A 10 1.48 -24.41 0.67
C ASP A 10 0.67 -23.10 0.77
N ALA A 11 0.32 -22.74 2.01
CA ALA A 11 -0.46 -21.54 2.30
C ALA A 11 0.25 -20.23 1.91
N TYR A 12 1.58 -20.15 2.00
CA TYR A 12 2.33 -18.95 1.62
C TYR A 12 2.30 -18.78 0.10
N ARG A 13 2.59 -19.85 -0.64
CA ARG A 13 2.51 -19.82 -2.11
C ARG A 13 1.12 -19.40 -2.59
N LEU A 14 0.07 -19.95 -1.97
CA LEU A 14 -1.31 -19.57 -2.30
C LEU A 14 -1.62 -18.11 -1.96
N ALA A 15 -1.11 -17.59 -0.84
CA ALA A 15 -1.24 -16.18 -0.49
C ALA A 15 -0.56 -15.27 -1.52
N GLY A 16 0.68 -15.58 -1.91
CA GLY A 16 1.40 -14.81 -2.91
C GLY A 16 0.78 -14.87 -4.31
N ILE A 17 0.23 -16.03 -4.71
CA ILE A 17 -0.55 -16.13 -5.96
C ILE A 17 -1.78 -15.24 -5.92
N ARG A 18 -2.56 -15.27 -4.83
CA ARG A 18 -3.77 -14.45 -4.70
C ARG A 18 -3.44 -12.98 -4.75
N HIS A 19 -2.44 -12.56 -3.98
CA HIS A 19 -1.98 -11.17 -3.97
C HIS A 19 -1.54 -10.72 -5.37
N PHE A 20 -0.71 -11.50 -6.06
CA PHE A 20 -0.29 -11.18 -7.43
C PHE A 20 -1.46 -11.05 -8.42
N ILE A 21 -2.47 -11.92 -8.33
CA ILE A 21 -3.67 -11.83 -9.19
C ILE A 21 -4.44 -10.54 -8.88
N GLU A 22 -4.63 -10.22 -7.61
CA GLU A 22 -5.37 -9.06 -7.13
C GLU A 22 -4.66 -7.75 -7.52
N THR A 23 -3.37 -7.61 -7.22
CA THR A 23 -2.56 -6.44 -7.53
C THR A 23 -2.42 -6.25 -9.04
N SER A 24 -1.92 -7.26 -9.77
CA SER A 24 -1.66 -7.15 -11.21
C SER A 24 -2.91 -6.85 -12.04
N GLY A 25 -4.09 -7.24 -11.55
CA GLY A 25 -5.36 -7.07 -12.25
C GLY A 25 -5.45 -7.88 -13.55
N ILE A 26 -4.55 -8.86 -13.75
CA ILE A 26 -4.59 -9.78 -14.89
C ILE A 26 -5.68 -10.83 -14.64
N PRO A 27 -6.58 -11.08 -15.62
CA PRO A 27 -7.51 -12.19 -15.55
C PRO A 27 -6.78 -13.54 -15.50
N ALA A 28 -6.86 -14.20 -14.34
CA ALA A 28 -6.20 -15.46 -14.04
C ALA A 28 -7.17 -16.50 -13.51
N THR A 29 -6.89 -17.78 -13.79
CA THR A 29 -7.55 -18.93 -13.15
C THR A 29 -6.52 -19.68 -12.31
N LEU A 30 -6.86 -19.96 -11.05
CA LEU A 30 -6.03 -20.78 -10.17
C LEU A 30 -6.49 -22.24 -10.22
N ASN A 31 -5.57 -23.16 -10.51
CA ASN A 31 -5.80 -24.59 -10.54
C ASN A 31 -4.96 -25.30 -9.47
N GLN A 32 -5.63 -26.03 -8.56
CA GLN A 32 -5.03 -26.68 -7.39
C GLN A 32 -5.09 -28.22 -7.47
N HIS A 33 -4.60 -28.81 -8.57
CA HIS A 33 -4.50 -30.27 -8.69
C HIS A 33 -3.17 -30.78 -8.10
N GLY A 34 -3.27 -31.73 -7.16
CA GLY A 34 -2.21 -32.16 -6.22
C GLY A 34 -0.96 -32.86 -6.77
N ASP A 35 -0.68 -32.81 -8.07
CA ASP A 35 0.54 -33.37 -8.67
C ASP A 35 1.25 -32.41 -9.64
N LEU A 36 0.75 -31.18 -9.83
CA LEU A 36 1.31 -30.24 -10.81
C LEU A 36 2.37 -29.32 -10.18
N PRO A 37 3.55 -29.18 -10.79
CA PRO A 37 4.52 -28.18 -10.36
C PRO A 37 3.96 -26.78 -10.56
N THR A 38 4.38 -25.84 -9.70
CA THR A 38 3.98 -24.43 -9.77
C THR A 38 4.35 -23.86 -11.14
N CYS A 39 3.36 -23.38 -11.88
CA CYS A 39 3.60 -22.80 -13.19
C CYS A 39 2.48 -21.87 -13.65
N ILE A 40 2.80 -21.00 -14.61
CA ILE A 40 1.85 -20.14 -15.31
C ILE A 40 1.76 -20.61 -16.77
N ARG A 41 0.54 -20.75 -17.27
CA ARG A 41 0.22 -21.23 -18.62
C ARG A 41 -0.69 -20.26 -19.35
N PHE A 42 -0.42 -20.01 -20.63
CA PHE A 42 -1.28 -19.19 -21.49
C PHE A 42 -1.04 -19.51 -22.98
N GLY A 43 -2.00 -19.16 -23.84
CA GLY A 43 -1.97 -19.47 -25.28
C GLY A 43 -3.30 -19.18 -25.99
N ASN A 44 -3.36 -19.53 -27.27
CA ASN A 44 -4.52 -19.41 -28.15
C ASN A 44 -5.35 -20.72 -28.11
N GLY A 45 -6.20 -20.90 -27.08
CA GLY A 45 -7.22 -21.96 -27.05
C GLY A 45 -7.06 -23.01 -25.94
N MET A 46 -7.39 -24.29 -26.24
CA MET A 46 -7.45 -25.39 -25.25
C MET A 46 -6.08 -25.93 -24.80
N GLY A 47 -4.97 -25.45 -25.38
CA GLY A 47 -3.60 -25.78 -25.00
C GLY A 47 -2.83 -24.55 -24.48
N ALA A 48 -1.78 -24.79 -23.69
CA ALA A 48 -0.85 -23.75 -23.28
C ALA A 48 0.28 -23.64 -24.30
N ASP A 49 0.28 -22.58 -25.11
CA ASP A 49 1.32 -22.30 -26.11
C ASP A 49 2.62 -21.81 -25.49
N PHE A 50 2.54 -21.30 -24.25
CA PHE A 50 3.66 -20.82 -23.46
C PHE A 50 3.55 -21.29 -22.01
N LEU A 51 4.71 -21.54 -21.38
CA LEU A 51 4.84 -22.03 -20.02
C LEU A 51 5.87 -21.21 -19.23
N ILE A 52 5.51 -20.78 -18.02
CA ILE A 52 6.47 -20.27 -17.03
C ILE A 52 6.56 -21.31 -15.93
N ARG A 53 7.70 -21.97 -15.80
CA ARG A 53 8.01 -22.92 -14.71
C ARG A 53 8.59 -22.15 -13.54
N ILE A 54 8.10 -22.44 -12.35
CA ILE A 54 8.57 -21.84 -11.10
C ILE A 54 9.08 -22.98 -10.23
N ALA A 55 10.31 -22.86 -9.74
CA ALA A 55 10.87 -23.82 -8.81
C ALA A 55 10.01 -23.90 -7.55
N ALA A 56 9.87 -25.09 -6.99
CA ALA A 56 9.20 -25.30 -5.72
C ALA A 56 10.26 -25.57 -4.64
N ARG A 57 10.23 -24.81 -3.56
CA ARG A 57 11.07 -25.04 -2.38
C ARG A 57 10.24 -24.94 -1.10
N ASP A 58 10.65 -25.74 -0.12
CA ASP A 58 10.01 -25.79 1.20
C ASP A 58 10.81 -25.04 2.26
N GLU A 59 12.10 -24.76 2.01
CA GLU A 59 12.99 -24.10 2.96
C GLU A 59 13.20 -22.64 2.58
N GLN A 60 12.82 -21.72 3.48
CA GLN A 60 13.24 -20.31 3.41
C GLN A 60 14.30 -20.07 4.47
N GLY A 61 15.36 -19.34 4.11
CA GLY A 61 16.43 -18.93 4.99
C GLY A 61 16.47 -17.42 5.21
N ARG A 62 17.59 -16.94 5.73
CA ARG A 62 17.91 -15.51 5.73
C ARG A 62 18.14 -15.03 4.28
N ILE A 63 18.39 -13.73 4.12
CA ILE A 63 18.80 -13.14 2.84
C ILE A 63 20.01 -13.91 2.30
N ALA A 64 19.79 -14.66 1.21
CA ALA A 64 20.78 -15.52 0.59
C ALA A 64 21.63 -14.75 -0.44
N GLY A 65 21.07 -13.68 -1.01
CA GLY A 65 21.68 -12.89 -2.05
C GLY A 65 20.66 -11.93 -2.65
N GLN A 66 20.84 -11.60 -3.92
CA GLN A 66 19.96 -10.70 -4.66
C GLN A 66 19.61 -11.29 -6.02
N VAL A 67 18.39 -11.07 -6.48
CA VAL A 67 17.99 -11.30 -7.86
C VAL A 67 18.04 -9.97 -8.61
N ARG A 68 18.66 -9.99 -9.78
CA ARG A 68 18.62 -8.90 -10.77
C ARG A 68 17.89 -9.42 -12.00
N ALA A 69 16.73 -8.85 -12.31
CA ALA A 69 15.95 -9.26 -13.48
C ALA A 69 15.18 -8.08 -14.05
N PHE A 70 15.16 -7.96 -15.38
CA PHE A 70 14.45 -6.89 -16.09
C PHE A 70 14.72 -5.45 -15.60
N GLY A 71 15.95 -5.19 -15.16
CA GLY A 71 16.37 -3.89 -14.61
C GLY A 71 15.99 -3.65 -13.14
N SER A 72 15.28 -4.59 -12.52
CA SER A 72 14.89 -4.53 -11.10
C SER A 72 15.83 -5.41 -10.25
N GLU A 73 16.00 -5.06 -8.99
CA GLU A 73 16.87 -5.76 -8.04
C GLU A 73 16.19 -5.92 -6.68
N ALA A 74 16.15 -7.15 -6.17
CA ALA A 74 15.58 -7.45 -4.86
C ALA A 74 16.48 -8.44 -4.10
N PRO A 75 16.56 -8.36 -2.76
CA PRO A 75 17.08 -9.49 -1.97
C PRO A 75 16.26 -10.75 -2.25
N VAL A 76 16.81 -11.94 -2.02
CA VAL A 76 16.10 -13.22 -2.08
C VAL A 76 16.40 -14.01 -0.80
N PHE A 77 15.42 -14.74 -0.28
CA PHE A 77 15.49 -15.42 1.02
C PHE A 77 15.72 -16.93 0.87
N GLU A 78 15.98 -17.38 -0.35
CA GLU A 78 16.45 -18.71 -0.71
C GLU A 78 17.57 -18.62 -1.76
N ILE A 79 18.28 -19.73 -1.99
CA ILE A 79 19.27 -19.83 -3.08
C ILE A 79 18.53 -20.33 -4.33
N PRO A 80 18.40 -19.51 -5.39
CA PRO A 80 17.80 -19.94 -6.63
C PRO A 80 18.60 -21.06 -7.29
N ASP A 81 17.89 -22.01 -7.91
CA ASP A 81 18.48 -22.98 -8.82
C ASP A 81 19.16 -22.26 -9.99
N ASN A 82 20.34 -22.74 -10.37
CA ASN A 82 20.97 -22.31 -11.61
C ASN A 82 20.16 -22.87 -12.79
N THR A 83 19.52 -21.98 -13.55
CA THR A 83 18.64 -22.35 -14.66
C THR A 83 19.39 -22.62 -15.97
N GLY A 84 20.73 -22.67 -15.93
CA GLY A 84 21.61 -22.89 -17.06
C GLY A 84 21.68 -21.68 -18.01
N ASP A 85 22.21 -21.90 -19.20
CA ASP A 85 22.46 -20.79 -20.15
C ASP A 85 21.23 -20.41 -21.01
N GLY A 86 20.16 -21.21 -20.99
CA GLY A 86 18.93 -20.95 -21.77
C GLY A 86 19.18 -20.71 -23.28
N ASP A 87 18.17 -20.20 -23.98
CA ASP A 87 18.36 -19.48 -25.24
C ASP A 87 18.71 -18.00 -24.92
N GLU A 88 18.07 -17.44 -23.89
CA GLU A 88 18.32 -16.10 -23.37
C GLU A 88 18.25 -16.08 -21.83
N ILE A 89 19.13 -15.32 -21.20
CA ILE A 89 19.13 -15.10 -19.75
C ILE A 89 18.40 -13.79 -19.44
N GLN A 90 17.36 -13.87 -18.61
CA GLN A 90 16.50 -12.74 -18.23
C GLN A 90 16.79 -12.24 -16.81
N GLY A 91 17.46 -13.04 -15.99
CA GLY A 91 17.82 -12.66 -14.63
C GLY A 91 18.93 -13.49 -14.01
N TYR A 92 19.67 -12.86 -13.11
CA TYR A 92 20.80 -13.43 -12.38
C TYR A 92 20.55 -13.38 -10.88
N PHE A 93 20.98 -14.43 -10.19
CA PHE A 93 21.15 -14.44 -8.75
C PHE A 93 22.60 -14.11 -8.42
N GLU A 94 22.81 -13.18 -7.50
CA GLU A 94 24.11 -12.80 -6.97
C GLU A 94 24.15 -13.11 -5.46
N GLY A 95 25.02 -14.03 -5.06
CA GLY A 95 25.14 -14.46 -3.67
C GLY A 95 26.46 -15.20 -3.41
N SER A 96 27.03 -15.03 -2.22
CA SER A 96 28.28 -15.72 -1.81
C SER A 96 29.49 -15.54 -2.77
N GLY A 97 29.53 -14.43 -3.51
CA GLY A 97 30.60 -14.14 -4.48
C GLY A 97 30.41 -14.82 -5.84
N GLU A 98 29.27 -15.51 -6.05
CA GLU A 98 28.91 -16.14 -7.32
C GLU A 98 27.75 -15.37 -7.99
N SER A 99 27.70 -15.46 -9.32
CA SER A 99 26.58 -14.96 -10.14
C SER A 99 26.10 -16.09 -11.05
N ASN A 100 24.85 -16.49 -10.89
CA ASN A 100 24.26 -17.63 -11.58
C ASN A 100 22.96 -17.21 -12.30
N PRO A 101 22.72 -17.66 -13.54
CA PRO A 101 21.42 -17.48 -14.19
C PRO A 101 20.32 -18.11 -13.34
N CYS A 102 19.25 -17.36 -13.09
CA CYS A 102 18.10 -17.83 -12.30
C CYS A 102 16.75 -17.58 -12.98
N ILE A 103 16.71 -16.81 -14.07
CA ILE A 103 15.56 -16.69 -14.94
C ILE A 103 16.03 -16.83 -16.38
N THR A 104 15.60 -17.90 -17.07
CA THR A 104 16.00 -18.18 -18.45
C THR A 104 14.82 -18.47 -19.34
N LEU A 105 14.90 -18.01 -20.59
CA LEU A 105 13.98 -18.33 -21.67
C LEU A 105 14.59 -19.45 -22.51
N SER A 106 13.80 -20.49 -22.80
CA SER A 106 14.12 -21.52 -23.80
C SER A 106 12.87 -21.82 -24.63
N ARG A 107 12.89 -21.44 -25.90
CA ARG A 107 11.73 -21.52 -26.82
C ARG A 107 10.47 -20.86 -26.25
N ASN A 108 9.48 -21.66 -25.87
CA ASN A 108 8.21 -21.23 -25.30
C ASN A 108 8.12 -21.54 -23.80
N THR A 109 9.26 -21.63 -23.11
CA THR A 109 9.31 -21.86 -21.67
C THR A 109 10.24 -20.87 -21.00
N ILE A 110 9.75 -20.16 -19.99
CA ILE A 110 10.61 -19.44 -19.04
C ILE A 110 10.72 -20.26 -17.77
N THR A 111 11.92 -20.39 -17.22
CA THR A 111 12.16 -21.04 -15.92
C THR A 111 12.61 -19.99 -14.92
N ILE A 112 11.91 -19.90 -13.78
CA ILE A 112 12.30 -19.12 -12.60
C ILE A 112 12.85 -20.12 -11.57
N GLY A 113 14.12 -19.98 -11.22
CA GLY A 113 14.86 -20.90 -10.36
C GLY A 113 14.54 -20.82 -8.86
N PHE A 114 13.56 -20.02 -8.45
CA PHE A 114 13.13 -19.86 -7.06
C PHE A 114 11.62 -19.69 -6.98
N ASP A 115 11.05 -19.94 -5.81
CA ASP A 115 9.60 -19.91 -5.61
C ASP A 115 9.12 -18.49 -5.31
N ILE A 116 9.10 -17.68 -6.37
CA ILE A 116 8.74 -16.26 -6.29
C ILE A 116 7.34 -16.01 -5.70
N PHE A 117 6.39 -16.94 -5.87
CA PHE A 117 5.07 -16.81 -5.24
C PHE A 117 5.13 -17.07 -3.74
N ARG A 118 5.92 -18.06 -3.30
CA ARG A 118 6.13 -18.32 -1.89
C ARG A 118 6.87 -17.16 -1.22
N GLU A 119 7.88 -16.58 -1.87
CA GLU A 119 8.58 -15.37 -1.40
C GLU A 119 7.60 -14.21 -1.12
N ILE A 120 6.70 -13.92 -2.06
CA ILE A 120 5.64 -12.91 -1.87
C ILE A 120 4.78 -13.26 -0.65
N GLY A 121 4.27 -14.49 -0.58
CA GLY A 121 3.41 -14.91 0.53
C GLY A 121 4.08 -14.89 1.90
N PHE A 122 5.38 -15.15 1.94
CA PHE A 122 6.19 -15.14 3.15
C PHE A 122 6.46 -13.72 3.67
N LEU A 123 6.67 -12.77 2.75
CA LEU A 123 6.70 -11.35 3.10
C LEU A 123 5.34 -10.89 3.66
N LEU A 124 4.23 -11.27 3.01
CA LEU A 124 2.87 -10.95 3.46
C LEU A 124 2.51 -11.55 4.84
N SER A 125 3.13 -12.67 5.22
CA SER A 125 2.91 -13.27 6.53
C SER A 125 3.68 -12.59 7.67
N GLY A 126 4.46 -11.55 7.35
CA GLY A 126 5.26 -10.83 8.34
C GLY A 126 6.57 -11.50 8.71
N TYR A 127 7.11 -12.35 7.84
CA TYR A 127 8.42 -12.96 8.06
C TYR A 127 9.52 -11.92 8.39
N MET A 128 9.46 -10.75 7.75
CA MET A 128 10.42 -9.66 7.97
C MET A 128 10.55 -9.26 9.45
N GLU A 129 9.48 -9.40 10.25
CA GLU A 129 9.49 -9.11 11.68
C GLU A 129 10.48 -9.98 12.45
N SER A 130 10.71 -11.21 12.00
CA SER A 130 11.62 -12.15 12.66
C SER A 130 13.09 -11.87 12.40
N ILE A 131 13.43 -11.07 11.37
CA ILE A 131 14.82 -10.82 10.97
C ILE A 131 15.30 -9.40 11.25
N TRP A 132 14.39 -8.44 11.55
CA TRP A 132 14.78 -7.05 11.77
C TRP A 132 15.84 -6.89 12.88
N SER A 133 15.76 -7.66 13.96
CA SER A 133 16.74 -7.60 15.05
C SER A 133 18.15 -8.00 14.64
N ASP A 134 18.28 -8.83 13.62
CA ASP A 134 19.53 -9.45 13.20
C ASP A 134 20.27 -8.63 12.13
N LEU A 135 19.57 -7.68 11.50
CA LEU A 135 20.11 -6.82 10.45
C LEU A 135 20.89 -5.64 11.03
N SER A 136 22.01 -5.28 10.38
CA SER A 136 22.71 -4.03 10.67
C SER A 136 21.85 -2.81 10.29
N GLU A 137 22.11 -1.63 10.87
CA GLU A 137 21.33 -0.42 10.52
C GLU A 137 21.43 -0.04 9.04
N ILE A 138 22.56 -0.34 8.38
CA ILE A 138 22.73 -0.11 6.94
C ILE A 138 21.79 -1.04 6.15
N GLU A 139 21.75 -2.32 6.51
CA GLU A 139 20.85 -3.28 5.89
C GLU A 139 19.39 -2.92 6.13
N LYS A 140 19.03 -2.57 7.37
CA LYS A 140 17.68 -2.13 7.70
C LYS A 140 17.25 -0.93 6.87
N LYS A 141 18.11 0.10 6.75
CA LYS A 141 17.80 1.29 5.94
C LYS A 141 17.61 0.91 4.47
N ARG A 142 18.47 0.05 3.93
CA ARG A 142 18.38 -0.42 2.54
C ARG A 142 17.08 -1.20 2.30
N ILE A 143 16.82 -2.21 3.11
CA ILE A 143 15.66 -3.10 2.99
C ILE A 143 14.35 -2.33 3.21
N ALA A 144 14.28 -1.46 4.23
CA ALA A 144 13.10 -0.63 4.47
C ALA A 144 12.80 0.32 3.30
N ALA A 145 13.81 0.78 2.56
CA ALA A 145 13.60 1.65 1.41
C ALA A 145 13.26 0.89 0.11
N THR A 146 13.23 -0.45 0.14
CA THR A 146 12.99 -1.30 -1.04
C THR A 146 11.62 -1.97 -0.95
N PRO A 147 10.72 -1.76 -1.92
CA PRO A 147 9.47 -2.50 -2.01
C PRO A 147 9.73 -3.89 -2.61
N ILE A 148 10.39 -4.77 -1.85
CA ILE A 148 10.88 -6.09 -2.27
C ILE A 148 9.77 -6.93 -2.91
N LEU A 149 8.60 -6.97 -2.28
CA LEU A 149 7.45 -7.73 -2.76
C LEU A 149 7.01 -7.22 -4.13
N ASP A 150 6.88 -5.90 -4.27
CA ASP A 150 6.38 -5.28 -5.51
C ASP A 150 7.36 -5.47 -6.67
N ILE A 151 8.67 -5.58 -6.36
CA ILE A 151 9.70 -5.95 -7.34
C ILE A 151 9.52 -7.40 -7.81
N TYR A 152 9.19 -8.35 -6.93
CA TYR A 152 8.89 -9.72 -7.34
C TYR A 152 7.66 -9.78 -8.25
N GLU A 153 6.61 -9.04 -7.92
CA GLU A 153 5.43 -8.95 -8.78
C GLU A 153 5.73 -8.30 -10.13
N GLU A 154 6.60 -7.30 -10.17
CA GLU A 154 7.08 -6.69 -11.41
C GLU A 154 7.84 -7.71 -12.27
N ILE A 155 8.72 -8.52 -11.67
CA ILE A 155 9.44 -9.61 -12.35
C ILE A 155 8.45 -10.62 -12.94
N LEU A 156 7.44 -11.04 -12.17
CA LEU A 156 6.38 -11.94 -12.65
C LEU A 156 5.60 -11.32 -13.82
N PHE A 157 5.18 -10.06 -13.69
CA PHE A 157 4.45 -9.33 -14.72
C PHE A 157 5.25 -9.25 -16.02
N LYS A 158 6.52 -8.83 -15.95
CA LYS A 158 7.41 -8.72 -17.12
C LYS A 158 7.70 -10.08 -17.74
N THR A 159 7.79 -11.13 -16.94
CA THR A 159 7.95 -12.52 -17.44
C THR A 159 6.73 -12.97 -18.24
N ILE A 160 5.51 -12.71 -17.75
CA ILE A 160 4.26 -12.99 -18.48
C ILE A 160 4.20 -12.18 -19.77
N LEU A 161 4.51 -10.88 -19.69
CA LEU A 161 4.49 -9.99 -20.85
C LEU A 161 5.49 -10.44 -21.93
N LEU A 162 6.70 -10.84 -21.55
CA LEU A 162 7.70 -11.40 -22.46
C LEU A 162 7.15 -12.64 -23.17
N GLY A 163 6.58 -13.58 -22.42
CA GLY A 163 5.98 -14.77 -23.02
C GLY A 163 4.80 -14.46 -23.94
N CYS A 164 3.94 -13.51 -23.58
CA CYS A 164 2.83 -13.07 -24.45
C CYS A 164 3.35 -12.50 -25.78
N ARG A 165 4.42 -11.72 -25.75
CA ARG A 165 5.09 -11.20 -26.96
C ARG A 165 5.67 -12.32 -27.81
N GLN A 166 6.33 -13.30 -27.19
CA GLN A 166 6.96 -14.43 -27.90
C GLN A 166 5.97 -15.23 -28.75
N ILE A 167 4.71 -15.36 -28.31
CA ILE A 167 3.66 -16.09 -29.03
C ILE A 167 2.64 -15.16 -29.71
N GLY A 168 2.90 -13.85 -29.77
CA GLY A 168 2.07 -12.88 -30.48
C GLY A 168 0.62 -12.78 -29.97
N ILE A 169 0.44 -12.77 -28.64
CA ILE A 169 -0.87 -12.58 -28.01
C ILE A 169 -0.91 -11.30 -27.15
N PRO A 170 -2.06 -10.61 -27.09
CA PRO A 170 -2.20 -9.45 -26.21
C PRO A 170 -2.37 -9.89 -24.75
N LEU A 171 -1.88 -9.06 -23.82
CA LEU A 171 -2.12 -9.17 -22.38
C LEU A 171 -3.06 -8.05 -21.94
N VAL A 172 -4.13 -8.38 -21.23
CA VAL A 172 -5.13 -7.43 -20.75
C VAL A 172 -5.14 -7.42 -19.22
N ARG A 173 -5.14 -6.23 -18.60
CA ARG A 173 -5.29 -6.05 -17.15
C ARG A 173 -6.12 -4.83 -16.77
N LYS A 174 -6.52 -4.76 -15.51
CA LYS A 174 -7.14 -3.56 -14.89
C LYS A 174 -6.05 -2.55 -14.51
N SER A 175 -6.25 -1.26 -14.80
CA SER A 175 -5.39 -0.19 -14.25
C SER A 175 -5.40 -0.23 -12.71
N TYR A 176 -4.31 0.16 -12.06
CA TYR A 176 -4.22 0.17 -10.59
C TYR A 176 -5.13 1.22 -9.96
N TRP A 177 -5.21 2.40 -10.56
CA TRP A 177 -5.85 3.60 -9.99
C TRP A 177 -6.89 4.18 -10.95
N PRO A 178 -7.87 4.96 -10.43
CA PRO A 178 -8.89 5.59 -11.25
C PRO A 178 -8.27 6.62 -12.18
N ASP A 179 -8.96 6.91 -13.28
CA ASP A 179 -8.59 8.02 -14.18
C ASP A 179 -7.13 7.95 -14.67
N GLY A 180 -6.59 6.72 -14.69
CA GLY A 180 -5.29 6.48 -15.27
C GLY A 180 -4.13 7.08 -14.49
N LYS A 181 -4.36 7.36 -13.20
CA LYS A 181 -3.35 7.93 -12.30
C LYS A 181 -2.18 6.97 -12.13
N ARG A 182 -0.98 7.53 -12.06
CA ARG A 182 0.26 6.73 -12.12
C ARG A 182 0.47 5.92 -10.84
N PHE A 183 0.12 6.50 -9.71
CA PHE A 183 0.16 5.93 -8.36
C PHE A 183 -0.88 6.65 -7.50
N ALA A 184 -1.06 6.24 -6.24
CA ALA A 184 -1.95 6.89 -5.29
C ALA A 184 -1.21 7.47 -4.08
N VAL A 185 -1.84 8.42 -3.40
CA VAL A 185 -1.43 8.95 -2.09
C VAL A 185 -2.62 8.80 -1.14
N CYS A 186 -2.39 8.11 -0.02
CA CYS A 186 -3.36 7.89 1.03
C CYS A 186 -3.10 8.87 2.18
N LEU A 187 -3.99 9.84 2.38
CA LEU A 187 -3.82 10.92 3.36
C LEU A 187 -4.51 10.61 4.67
N THR A 188 -3.73 10.57 5.74
CA THR A 188 -4.22 10.25 7.07
C THR A 188 -3.67 11.17 8.15
N HIS A 189 -4.46 11.40 9.19
CA HIS A 189 -4.12 12.23 10.33
C HIS A 189 -4.52 11.56 11.64
N ASP A 190 -3.58 11.37 12.55
CA ASP A 190 -3.88 10.82 13.88
C ASP A 190 -4.21 11.95 14.84
N VAL A 191 -5.46 11.99 15.28
CA VAL A 191 -5.98 12.95 16.26
C VAL A 191 -5.78 12.38 17.66
N ASP A 192 -4.53 12.37 18.09
CA ASP A 192 -4.14 11.99 19.47
C ASP A 192 -4.63 13.00 20.50
N GLU A 193 -4.58 14.27 20.12
CA GLU A 193 -4.70 15.41 21.01
C GLU A 193 -5.42 16.56 20.32
N LEU A 194 -6.51 17.03 20.94
CA LEU A 194 -7.25 18.21 20.49
C LEU A 194 -6.73 19.50 21.11
N LYS A 195 -5.98 19.38 22.21
CA LYS A 195 -5.48 20.50 23.02
C LYS A 195 -4.09 20.17 23.55
N LYS A 196 -3.26 21.19 23.67
CA LYS A 196 -1.94 21.08 24.29
C LYS A 196 -2.07 20.99 25.81
N THR A 197 -1.51 19.94 26.40
CA THR A 197 -1.66 19.63 27.84
C THR A 197 -0.28 19.53 28.51
N TYR A 198 0.26 18.33 28.70
CA TYR A 198 1.55 18.10 29.39
C TYR A 198 2.75 18.71 28.64
N GLN A 199 2.59 18.95 27.33
CA GLN A 199 3.59 19.58 26.47
C GLN A 199 3.95 21.00 26.89
N TRP A 200 3.06 21.70 27.62
CA TRP A 200 3.39 22.99 28.21
C TRP A 200 4.61 22.91 29.14
N ILE A 201 4.86 21.74 29.75
CA ILE A 201 6.01 21.51 30.63
C ILE A 201 7.11 20.75 29.88
N THR A 202 6.77 19.67 29.18
CA THR A 202 7.78 18.78 28.61
C THR A 202 8.50 19.38 27.40
N ARG A 203 7.83 20.19 26.56
CA ARG A 203 8.46 20.79 25.37
C ARG A 203 9.51 21.84 25.73
N PRO A 204 9.24 22.84 26.60
CA PRO A 204 10.28 23.76 27.05
C PRO A 204 11.48 23.04 27.65
N ILE A 205 11.26 22.08 28.57
CA ILE A 205 12.35 21.31 29.19
C ILE A 205 13.19 20.58 28.13
N LYS A 206 12.55 19.99 27.12
CA LYS A 206 13.25 19.31 26.02
C LYS A 206 14.09 20.30 25.19
N SER A 207 13.56 21.48 24.86
CA SER A 207 14.30 22.53 24.15
C SER A 207 15.48 23.07 24.99
N LEU A 208 15.27 23.32 26.28
CA LEU A 208 16.32 23.71 27.23
C LEU A 208 17.45 22.66 27.29
N LYS A 209 17.11 21.38 27.42
CA LYS A 209 18.09 20.28 27.43
C LYS A 209 18.89 20.17 26.13
N LYS A 210 18.31 20.60 25.01
CA LYS A 210 18.96 20.63 23.68
C LYS A 210 19.72 21.93 23.41
N GLY A 211 19.66 22.93 24.30
CA GLY A 211 20.21 24.26 24.06
C GLY A 211 19.46 25.07 23.00
N ASP A 212 18.23 24.68 22.68
CA ASP A 212 17.38 25.32 21.67
C ASP A 212 16.62 26.52 22.27
N ILE A 213 17.28 27.68 22.29
CA ILE A 213 16.72 28.93 22.84
C ILE A 213 15.49 29.37 22.05
N GLU A 214 15.48 29.18 20.73
CA GLU A 214 14.37 29.61 19.88
C GLU A 214 13.14 28.75 20.13
N GLY A 215 13.30 27.43 20.27
CA GLY A 215 12.22 26.54 20.69
C GLY A 215 11.61 26.97 22.02
N VAL A 216 12.42 27.38 23.01
CA VAL A 216 11.89 27.90 24.29
C VAL A 216 11.05 29.17 24.08
N LYS A 217 11.53 30.13 23.28
CA LYS A 217 10.75 31.34 22.96
C LYS A 217 9.45 31.00 22.24
N ASN A 218 9.47 30.07 21.31
CA ASN A 218 8.29 29.62 20.58
C ASN A 218 7.25 29.01 21.53
N GLN A 219 7.68 28.27 22.54
CA GLN A 219 6.78 27.75 23.57
C GLN A 219 6.11 28.87 24.39
N PHE A 220 6.85 29.93 24.75
CA PHE A 220 6.27 31.11 25.41
C PHE A 220 5.32 31.90 24.51
N ALA A 221 5.65 32.05 23.22
CA ALA A 221 4.79 32.69 22.25
C ALA A 221 3.49 31.88 22.03
N SER A 222 3.59 30.55 21.95
CA SER A 222 2.45 29.63 21.88
C SER A 222 1.56 29.76 23.12
N PHE A 223 2.15 29.88 24.32
CA PHE A 223 1.42 30.13 25.55
C PHE A 223 0.67 31.47 25.53
N SER A 224 1.30 32.52 24.98
CA SER A 224 0.65 33.82 24.77
C SER A 224 -0.53 33.73 23.80
N GLN A 225 -0.44 32.93 22.72
CA GLN A 225 -1.55 32.65 21.82
C GLN A 225 -2.69 31.90 22.53
N LYS A 226 -2.36 30.94 23.40
CA LYS A 226 -3.34 30.21 24.22
C LYS A 226 -4.11 31.12 25.16
N ILE A 227 -3.45 32.07 25.82
CA ILE A 227 -4.13 33.08 26.68
C ILE A 227 -5.10 33.93 25.87
N LYS A 228 -4.81 34.17 24.58
CA LYS A 228 -5.69 34.89 23.64
C LYS A 228 -6.81 34.02 23.05
N GLY A 229 -6.96 32.77 23.50
CA GLY A 229 -8.02 31.86 23.07
C GLY A 229 -7.67 30.99 21.86
N ILE A 230 -6.45 31.06 21.33
CA ILE A 230 -6.01 30.23 20.20
C ILE A 230 -5.39 28.95 20.75
N GLU A 231 -6.03 27.80 20.52
CA GLU A 231 -5.49 26.50 20.95
C GLU A 231 -4.37 26.02 20.00
N PRO A 232 -3.12 25.88 20.47
CA PRO A 232 -1.98 25.57 19.60
C PRO A 232 -2.09 24.26 18.81
N TYR A 233 -2.81 23.27 19.34
CA TYR A 233 -2.96 21.95 18.68
C TYR A 233 -4.28 21.83 17.90
N TRP A 234 -5.10 22.87 17.90
CA TRP A 234 -6.31 22.95 17.07
C TRP A 234 -5.97 23.58 15.72
N THR A 235 -5.53 22.76 14.79
CA THR A 235 -5.03 23.19 13.46
C THR A 235 -5.89 22.65 12.31
N PHE A 236 -7.07 22.11 12.61
CA PHE A 236 -7.92 21.46 11.61
C PHE A 236 -8.36 22.40 10.48
N GLU A 237 -8.53 23.70 10.76
CA GLU A 237 -8.81 24.71 9.74
C GLU A 237 -7.70 24.83 8.69
N GLU A 238 -6.44 24.66 9.09
CA GLU A 238 -5.28 24.68 8.21
C GLU A 238 -5.31 23.46 7.27
N ILE A 239 -5.52 22.28 7.83
CA ILE A 239 -5.62 21.03 7.06
C ILE A 239 -6.78 21.09 6.07
N ILE A 240 -7.96 21.56 6.51
CA ILE A 240 -9.12 21.76 5.61
C ILE A 240 -8.80 22.75 4.50
N ARG A 241 -8.05 23.84 4.79
CA ARG A 241 -7.63 24.80 3.77
C ARG A 241 -6.74 24.15 2.73
N ILE A 242 -5.75 23.36 3.15
CA ILE A 242 -4.86 22.61 2.26
C ILE A 242 -5.70 21.63 1.42
N ASN A 243 -6.59 20.85 2.05
CA ASN A 243 -7.46 19.91 1.35
C ASN A 243 -8.29 20.59 0.25
N LYS A 244 -8.89 21.75 0.55
CA LYS A 244 -9.62 22.55 -0.44
C LYS A 244 -8.73 23.10 -1.55
N HIS A 245 -7.52 23.54 -1.22
CA HIS A 245 -6.57 24.06 -2.21
C HIS A 245 -6.18 23.00 -3.25
N TYR A 246 -5.98 21.76 -2.80
CA TYR A 246 -5.63 20.64 -3.69
C TYR A 246 -6.85 19.90 -4.27
N GLY A 247 -8.06 20.13 -3.74
CA GLY A 247 -9.28 19.43 -4.16
C GLY A 247 -9.30 17.97 -3.72
N ILE A 248 -8.81 17.70 -2.50
CA ILE A 248 -8.56 16.38 -1.93
C ILE A 248 -9.30 16.20 -0.60
N THR A 249 -9.37 14.96 -0.13
CA THR A 249 -9.92 14.57 1.17
C THR A 249 -8.88 13.79 1.97
N SER A 250 -9.05 13.74 3.29
CA SER A 250 -8.21 12.97 4.20
C SER A 250 -9.04 12.07 5.12
N THR A 251 -8.37 11.12 5.78
CA THR A 251 -8.93 10.35 6.90
C THR A 251 -8.36 10.84 8.21
N PHE A 252 -9.22 11.09 9.19
CA PHE A 252 -8.83 11.51 10.55
C PHE A 252 -9.15 10.39 11.54
N PHE A 253 -8.11 9.78 12.12
CA PHE A 253 -8.25 8.75 13.13
C PHE A 253 -8.35 9.37 14.52
N PHE A 254 -9.49 9.21 15.20
CA PHE A 254 -9.73 9.82 16.52
C PHE A 254 -9.40 8.87 17.67
N LEU A 255 -8.53 9.33 18.57
CA LEU A 255 -8.12 8.56 19.74
C LEU A 255 -9.04 8.83 20.93
N LYS A 256 -9.43 7.75 21.60
CA LYS A 256 -9.81 7.77 23.01
C LYS A 256 -8.83 6.89 23.77
N GLU A 257 -7.90 7.51 24.49
CA GLU A 257 -6.88 6.76 25.23
C GLU A 257 -7.49 6.01 26.41
N SER A 258 -7.22 4.71 26.47
CA SER A 258 -7.70 3.79 27.51
C SER A 258 -6.61 3.40 28.51
N ALA A 259 -5.33 3.64 28.15
CA ALA A 259 -4.20 3.31 29.00
C ALA A 259 -4.22 4.13 30.31
N ARG A 260 -4.05 3.42 31.43
CA ARG A 260 -3.94 4.04 32.75
C ARG A 260 -2.50 4.51 32.98
N THR A 261 -2.37 5.70 33.54
CA THR A 261 -1.07 6.23 33.94
C THR A 261 -0.70 5.76 35.34
N GLU A 262 0.54 5.32 35.50
CA GLU A 262 1.14 5.10 36.81
C GLU A 262 1.91 6.35 37.21
N ILE A 263 1.47 7.02 38.28
CA ILE A 263 2.06 8.29 38.74
C ILE A 263 3.56 8.16 39.03
N LEU A 264 4.01 6.97 39.46
CA LEU A 264 5.41 6.68 39.81
C LEU A 264 6.28 6.26 38.62
N SER A 265 5.72 6.16 37.42
CA SER A 265 6.41 5.70 36.20
C SER A 265 6.34 6.82 35.15
N PRO A 266 7.34 7.73 35.07
CA PRO A 266 7.36 8.86 34.14
C PRO A 266 7.19 8.47 32.68
N GLU A 267 7.61 7.24 32.34
CA GLU A 267 7.42 6.64 31.02
C GLU A 267 5.95 6.51 30.65
N THR A 268 5.02 6.37 31.60
CA THR A 268 3.58 6.23 31.34
C THR A 268 2.84 7.57 31.26
N TRP A 269 3.50 8.69 31.59
CA TRP A 269 2.86 10.00 31.71
C TRP A 269 2.33 10.55 30.38
N HIS A 270 2.83 10.06 29.24
CA HIS A 270 2.29 10.43 27.93
C HIS A 270 0.86 9.89 27.69
N HIS A 271 0.43 8.82 28.38
CA HIS A 271 -0.97 8.37 28.38
C HIS A 271 -1.89 9.27 29.23
N CYS A 272 -1.32 10.08 30.12
CA CYS A 272 -2.08 10.81 31.14
C CYS A 272 -2.89 11.99 30.60
N ALA A 273 -2.56 12.44 29.40
CA ALA A 273 -2.96 13.78 28.94
C ALA A 273 -3.43 13.80 27.47
N ARG A 274 -3.67 12.61 26.92
CA ARG A 274 -4.30 12.36 25.61
C ARG A 274 -5.82 12.55 25.67
N CYS A 275 -6.45 12.54 24.50
CA CYS A 275 -7.91 12.62 24.42
C CYS A 275 -8.57 11.47 25.21
N ARG A 276 -9.33 11.82 26.26
CA ARG A 276 -10.04 10.85 27.12
C ARG A 276 -11.55 10.79 26.86
N ASP A 277 -12.07 11.75 26.10
CA ASP A 277 -13.49 11.87 25.82
C ASP A 277 -13.74 12.50 24.44
N LEU A 278 -14.33 11.70 23.55
CA LEU A 278 -14.75 12.14 22.22
C LEU A 278 -16.17 12.72 22.22
N SER A 279 -16.93 12.57 23.30
CA SER A 279 -18.33 13.01 23.40
C SER A 279 -18.49 14.51 23.70
N SER A 280 -17.39 15.25 23.79
CA SER A 280 -17.45 16.70 24.00
C SER A 280 -18.11 17.41 22.81
N PRO A 281 -18.92 18.46 23.03
CA PRO A 281 -19.60 19.18 21.95
C PRO A 281 -18.65 19.71 20.87
N GLU A 282 -17.45 20.15 21.25
CA GLU A 282 -16.43 20.65 20.32
C GLU A 282 -15.88 19.54 19.41
N THR A 283 -15.65 18.35 19.96
CA THR A 283 -15.15 17.19 19.20
C THR A 283 -16.20 16.67 18.23
N ILE A 284 -17.46 16.56 18.68
CA ILE A 284 -18.58 16.19 17.82
C ILE A 284 -18.75 17.22 16.70
N ALA A 285 -18.67 18.51 17.02
CA ALA A 285 -18.75 19.57 16.01
C ALA A 285 -17.60 19.50 15.00
N LEU A 286 -16.38 19.17 15.45
CA LEU A 286 -15.23 18.95 14.58
C LEU A 286 -15.44 17.76 13.65
N MET A 287 -15.83 16.59 14.18
CA MET A 287 -16.11 15.39 13.36
C MET A 287 -17.17 15.67 12.29
N ARG A 288 -18.27 16.35 12.67
CA ARG A 288 -19.32 16.76 11.73
C ARG A 288 -18.81 17.73 10.67
N LYS A 289 -17.97 18.69 11.05
CA LYS A 289 -17.34 19.64 10.12
C LYS A 289 -16.44 18.90 9.13
N LEU A 290 -15.59 17.99 9.59
CA LEU A 290 -14.70 17.19 8.74
C LEU A 290 -15.50 16.34 7.75
N ALA A 291 -16.55 15.66 8.23
CA ALA A 291 -17.44 14.87 7.40
C ALA A 291 -18.20 15.71 6.35
N ALA A 292 -18.67 16.91 6.73
CA ALA A 292 -19.32 17.83 5.80
C ALA A 292 -18.39 18.35 4.69
N GLU A 293 -17.08 18.36 4.94
CA GLU A 293 -16.02 18.69 3.96
C GLU A 293 -15.54 17.43 3.18
N GLY A 294 -16.21 16.29 3.32
CA GLY A 294 -15.90 15.05 2.61
C GLY A 294 -14.78 14.19 3.22
N ASN A 295 -14.26 14.57 4.39
CA ASN A 295 -13.21 13.81 5.07
C ASN A 295 -13.80 12.64 5.86
N GLU A 296 -13.03 11.58 6.00
CA GLU A 296 -13.43 10.40 6.77
C GLU A 296 -13.06 10.54 8.24
N VAL A 297 -13.93 10.03 9.11
CA VAL A 297 -13.68 9.84 10.55
C VAL A 297 -13.41 8.35 10.79
N GLY A 298 -12.17 8.02 11.16
CA GLY A 298 -11.72 6.66 11.45
C GLY A 298 -11.42 6.45 12.93
N LEU A 299 -11.28 5.18 13.34
CA LEU A 299 -10.88 4.81 14.69
C LEU A 299 -9.37 4.94 14.88
N HIS A 300 -8.92 5.68 15.89
CA HIS A 300 -7.56 5.50 16.40
C HIS A 300 -7.62 4.58 17.61
N GLY A 301 -7.31 3.29 17.41
CA GLY A 301 -7.41 2.28 18.45
C GLY A 301 -6.49 2.61 19.62
N SER A 302 -6.99 2.49 20.86
CA SER A 302 -6.18 2.84 22.03
C SER A 302 -4.99 1.89 22.22
N PHE A 303 -4.06 2.27 23.10
CA PHE A 303 -2.77 1.57 23.27
C PHE A 303 -2.89 0.05 23.50
N TYR A 304 -3.95 -0.40 24.18
CA TYR A 304 -4.20 -1.81 24.48
C TYR A 304 -5.28 -2.46 23.59
N SER A 305 -5.89 -1.72 22.66
CA SER A 305 -6.97 -2.26 21.83
C SER A 305 -6.47 -3.29 20.81
N TYR A 306 -5.20 -3.19 20.38
CA TYR A 306 -4.60 -4.08 19.39
C TYR A 306 -4.62 -5.57 19.79
N ASN A 307 -4.60 -5.88 21.09
CA ASN A 307 -4.64 -7.24 21.64
C ASN A 307 -5.85 -7.47 22.57
N ASN A 308 -6.86 -6.60 22.49
CA ASN A 308 -8.07 -6.70 23.29
C ASN A 308 -9.32 -6.49 22.41
N PRO A 309 -9.92 -7.57 21.88
CA PRO A 309 -11.04 -7.48 20.95
C PRO A 309 -12.30 -6.83 21.55
N GLU A 310 -12.55 -7.02 22.85
CA GLU A 310 -13.69 -6.39 23.53
C GLU A 310 -13.51 -4.88 23.66
N LEU A 311 -12.29 -4.44 24.00
CA LEU A 311 -11.96 -3.03 24.06
C LEU A 311 -12.07 -2.39 22.66
N LEU A 312 -11.47 -3.01 21.65
CA LEU A 312 -11.54 -2.55 20.26
C LEU A 312 -12.99 -2.39 19.78
N ARG A 313 -13.85 -3.39 20.05
CA ARG A 313 -15.29 -3.33 19.73
C ARG A 313 -15.96 -2.14 20.41
N SER A 314 -15.74 -1.98 21.71
CA SER A 314 -16.36 -0.90 22.49
C SER A 314 -15.93 0.49 22.02
N GLU A 315 -14.67 0.66 21.62
CA GLU A 315 -14.13 1.92 21.08
C GLU A 315 -14.72 2.25 19.71
N LYS A 316 -14.84 1.25 18.83
CA LYS A 316 -15.51 1.40 17.53
C LYS A 316 -16.97 1.82 17.71
N GLU A 317 -17.73 1.09 18.53
CA GLU A 317 -19.16 1.37 18.77
C GLU A 317 -19.38 2.76 19.41
N GLU A 318 -18.48 3.18 20.28
CA GLU A 318 -18.50 4.54 20.83
C GLU A 318 -18.26 5.59 19.77
N LEU A 319 -17.23 5.43 18.93
CA LEU A 319 -16.94 6.39 17.87
C LEU A 319 -18.09 6.48 16.86
N GLU A 320 -18.69 5.36 16.45
CA GLU A 320 -19.86 5.33 15.56
C GLU A 320 -21.04 6.11 16.15
N ARG A 321 -21.29 5.96 17.45
CA ARG A 321 -22.34 6.70 18.15
C ARG A 321 -22.06 8.21 18.21
N VAL A 322 -20.81 8.60 18.44
CA VAL A 322 -20.39 10.01 18.58
C VAL A 322 -20.33 10.72 17.22
N SER A 323 -19.76 10.07 16.21
CA SER A 323 -19.63 10.59 14.84
C SER A 323 -20.97 10.58 14.10
N GLY A 324 -21.87 9.64 14.44
CA GLY A 324 -23.19 9.50 13.82
C GLY A 324 -23.17 8.74 12.50
N GLY A 325 -22.13 7.95 12.23
CA GLY A 325 -21.96 7.17 11.00
C GLY A 325 -21.10 5.93 11.21
N PRO A 326 -21.02 5.04 10.21
CA PRO A 326 -20.18 3.85 10.27
C PRO A 326 -18.70 4.24 10.33
N VAL A 327 -17.91 3.44 11.04
CA VAL A 327 -16.45 3.57 11.09
C VAL A 327 -15.83 2.39 10.35
N GLU A 328 -15.26 2.65 9.18
CA GLU A 328 -14.70 1.63 8.29
C GLU A 328 -13.21 1.38 8.51
N GLY A 329 -12.47 2.39 8.96
CA GLY A 329 -11.01 2.36 9.05
C GLY A 329 -10.45 2.45 10.45
N ILE A 330 -9.26 1.88 10.63
CA ILE A 330 -8.47 2.02 11.85
C ILE A 330 -7.01 2.41 11.57
N ARG A 331 -6.41 3.09 12.56
CA ARG A 331 -4.99 3.00 12.84
C ARG A 331 -4.79 2.71 14.32
N GLN A 332 -3.89 1.80 14.66
CA GLN A 332 -3.55 1.47 16.03
C GLN A 332 -2.56 2.50 16.60
N HIS A 333 -2.84 2.95 17.81
CA HIS A 333 -1.96 3.90 18.48
C HIS A 333 -0.56 3.33 18.67
N HIS A 334 0.45 4.17 18.39
CA HIS A 334 1.87 3.77 18.27
C HIS A 334 2.16 2.75 17.18
N LEU A 335 1.28 2.51 16.20
CA LEU A 335 1.46 1.44 15.20
C LEU A 335 1.62 0.05 15.88
N ASN A 336 0.90 -0.17 16.99
CA ASN A 336 0.93 -1.43 17.71
C ASN A 336 0.17 -2.52 16.93
N LEU A 337 0.87 -3.60 16.60
CA LEU A 337 0.32 -4.75 15.90
C LEU A 337 0.88 -6.02 16.55
N ASP A 338 -0.01 -6.94 16.92
CA ASP A 338 0.30 -8.34 17.17
C ASP A 338 -0.10 -9.13 15.92
N ILE A 339 0.90 -9.55 15.14
CA ILE A 339 0.65 -10.09 13.80
C ILE A 339 0.51 -11.61 13.87
N PRO A 340 -0.60 -12.21 13.39
CA PRO A 340 -1.75 -11.60 12.71
C PRO A 340 -2.96 -11.32 13.61
N ALA A 341 -2.88 -11.55 14.92
CA ALA A 341 -4.01 -11.48 15.86
C ALA A 341 -4.77 -10.14 15.83
N THR A 342 -4.06 -9.02 15.78
CA THR A 342 -4.68 -7.68 15.72
C THR A 342 -5.57 -7.51 14.49
N TRP A 343 -5.11 -7.93 13.31
CA TRP A 343 -5.90 -7.86 12.08
C TRP A 343 -7.14 -8.75 12.13
N GLN A 344 -7.04 -9.94 12.76
CA GLN A 344 -8.22 -10.78 13.00
C GLN A 344 -9.24 -10.06 13.89
N HIS A 345 -8.82 -9.43 14.98
CA HIS A 345 -9.71 -8.68 15.86
C HIS A 345 -10.40 -7.52 15.13
N GLN A 346 -9.68 -6.84 14.24
CA GLN A 346 -10.23 -5.73 13.44
C GLN A 346 -11.26 -6.21 12.42
N GLU A 347 -11.00 -7.32 11.74
CA GLU A 347 -12.00 -7.97 10.87
C GLU A 347 -13.24 -8.39 11.66
N ASP A 348 -13.06 -9.01 12.82
CA ASP A 348 -14.17 -9.53 13.65
C ASP A 348 -15.13 -8.42 14.12
N VAL A 349 -14.64 -7.18 14.30
CA VAL A 349 -15.46 -6.01 14.63
C VAL A 349 -15.99 -5.27 13.40
N GLY A 350 -15.72 -5.78 12.20
CA GLY A 350 -16.26 -5.29 10.93
C GLY A 350 -15.53 -4.08 10.33
N LEU A 351 -14.25 -3.87 10.66
CA LEU A 351 -13.44 -2.87 9.97
C LEU A 351 -13.11 -3.33 8.55
N LEU A 352 -13.10 -2.38 7.62
CA LEU A 352 -12.78 -2.60 6.21
C LEU A 352 -11.28 -2.57 5.97
N TYR A 353 -10.55 -1.70 6.67
CA TYR A 353 -9.12 -1.54 6.48
C TYR A 353 -8.37 -1.05 7.73
N ASP A 354 -7.07 -1.33 7.77
CA ASP A 354 -6.06 -0.86 8.70
C ASP A 354 -4.94 -0.12 7.94
N THR A 355 -4.31 0.85 8.59
CA THR A 355 -3.16 1.63 8.09
C THR A 355 -2.01 1.68 9.11
N SER A 356 -1.89 0.65 9.96
CA SER A 356 -0.94 0.59 11.09
C SER A 356 0.41 -0.01 10.73
N LEU A 357 0.51 -0.78 9.64
CA LEU A 357 1.75 -1.43 9.27
C LEU A 357 2.75 -0.42 8.73
N GLY A 358 3.63 0.06 9.60
CA GLY A 358 4.72 0.96 9.25
C GLY A 358 5.83 0.95 10.28
N PHE A 359 6.90 1.68 10.00
CA PHE A 359 8.00 1.86 10.92
C PHE A 359 7.76 3.06 11.85
N LYS A 360 8.16 2.93 13.12
CA LYS A 360 8.04 4.00 14.11
C LYS A 360 9.20 5.01 14.03
N ASP A 361 10.31 4.64 13.40
CA ASP A 361 11.60 5.33 13.49
C ASP A 361 12.20 5.77 12.14
N ARG A 362 11.60 5.37 11.02
CA ARG A 362 12.09 5.65 9.66
C ARG A 362 10.96 5.60 8.63
N PRO A 363 11.07 6.29 7.49
CA PRO A 363 10.23 6.01 6.31
C PRO A 363 10.58 4.65 5.67
N GLY A 364 9.61 4.01 5.02
CA GLY A 364 9.85 2.79 4.25
C GLY A 364 8.69 1.78 4.21
N PHE A 365 8.96 0.63 3.61
CA PHE A 365 8.02 -0.47 3.34
C PHE A 365 8.28 -1.62 4.31
N ARG A 366 7.52 -1.69 5.41
CA ARG A 366 7.79 -2.65 6.50
C ARG A 366 7.70 -4.11 6.08
N PHE A 367 6.75 -4.47 5.23
CA PHE A 367 6.64 -5.79 4.61
C PHE A 367 7.13 -5.80 3.15
N GLY A 368 7.87 -4.77 2.74
CA GLY A 368 8.39 -4.66 1.38
C GLY A 368 7.31 -4.43 0.31
N THR A 369 6.12 -3.94 0.67
CA THR A 369 5.07 -3.58 -0.30
C THR A 369 4.53 -2.17 -0.05
N CYS A 370 4.16 -1.50 -1.14
CA CYS A 370 3.40 -0.26 -1.16
C CYS A 370 1.98 -0.46 -1.71
N PHE A 371 1.46 -1.68 -1.78
CA PHE A 371 0.09 -1.96 -2.20
C PHE A 371 -0.80 -2.32 -1.00
N PRO A 372 -2.12 -2.04 -1.08
CA PRO A 372 -3.07 -2.66 -0.18
C PRO A 372 -3.05 -4.18 -0.35
N PHE A 373 -3.14 -4.91 0.76
CA PHE A 373 -3.17 -6.37 0.73
C PHE A 373 -4.14 -6.93 1.77
N HIS A 374 -4.57 -8.18 1.58
CA HIS A 374 -5.32 -8.94 2.58
C HIS A 374 -4.33 -9.66 3.51
N PRO A 375 -4.25 -9.31 4.80
CA PRO A 375 -3.38 -10.04 5.72
C PRO A 375 -3.79 -11.50 5.84
N VAL A 376 -2.83 -12.38 6.11
CA VAL A 376 -3.08 -13.81 6.29
C VAL A 376 -3.16 -14.13 7.78
N ALA A 377 -4.29 -14.70 8.22
CA ALA A 377 -4.47 -15.22 9.56
C ALA A 377 -4.94 -16.67 9.50
N ASN A 378 -4.39 -17.55 10.35
CA ASN A 378 -4.76 -18.96 10.42
C ASN A 378 -4.73 -19.69 9.05
N GLY A 379 -3.79 -19.33 8.17
CA GLY A 379 -3.61 -19.93 6.85
C GLY A 379 -4.62 -19.48 5.79
N SER A 380 -5.44 -18.45 6.05
CA SER A 380 -6.37 -17.87 5.07
C SER A 380 -6.25 -16.34 5.05
N PRO A 381 -6.44 -15.70 3.88
CA PRO A 381 -6.51 -14.24 3.82
C PRO A 381 -7.78 -13.75 4.50
N LEU A 382 -7.63 -12.65 5.24
CA LEU A 382 -8.74 -11.86 5.75
C LEU A 382 -9.44 -11.12 4.60
N LYS A 383 -10.62 -10.59 4.88
CA LYS A 383 -11.29 -9.56 4.07
C LYS A 383 -10.77 -8.17 4.40
N LEU A 384 -10.26 -7.93 5.61
CA LEU A 384 -9.63 -6.67 5.99
C LEU A 384 -8.49 -6.32 5.02
N PHE A 385 -8.41 -5.06 4.59
CA PHE A 385 -7.21 -4.55 3.91
C PHE A 385 -6.21 -3.98 4.91
N GLU A 386 -4.94 -4.31 4.78
CA GLU A 386 -3.87 -3.47 5.31
C GLU A 386 -3.38 -2.53 4.20
N ILE A 387 -3.29 -1.23 4.48
CA ILE A 387 -2.71 -0.21 3.60
C ILE A 387 -1.44 0.32 4.27
N PRO A 388 -0.25 -0.21 3.91
CA PRO A 388 0.99 0.06 4.64
C PRO A 388 1.32 1.55 4.75
N LEU A 389 1.75 1.96 5.95
CA LEU A 389 2.25 3.30 6.21
C LEU A 389 3.69 3.44 5.70
N ALA A 390 3.91 4.42 4.82
CA ALA A 390 5.23 4.66 4.21
C ALA A 390 5.98 5.83 4.87
N ILE A 391 5.30 6.93 5.17
CA ILE A 391 5.92 8.15 5.74
C ILE A 391 5.07 8.70 6.87
N MET A 392 5.72 9.00 8.00
CA MET A 392 5.12 9.66 9.16
C MET A 392 5.94 10.88 9.55
N ASP A 393 5.28 12.01 9.80
CA ASP A 393 5.89 13.28 10.23
C ASP A 393 6.96 13.13 11.33
N ILE A 394 6.68 12.36 12.38
CA ILE A 394 7.58 12.13 13.52
C ILE A 394 8.92 11.50 13.08
N THR A 395 8.93 10.70 12.00
CA THR A 395 10.16 10.08 11.46
C THR A 395 11.02 11.06 10.67
N LEU A 396 10.46 12.21 10.27
CA LEU A 396 11.14 13.24 9.49
C LEU A 396 11.64 14.41 10.35
N HIS A 397 10.97 14.66 11.47
CA HIS A 397 11.19 15.84 12.29
C HIS A 397 12.66 15.99 12.73
N GLY A 398 13.23 17.19 12.49
CA GLY A 398 14.61 17.52 12.87
C GLY A 398 15.70 16.91 11.98
N ARG A 399 15.35 16.21 10.89
CA ARG A 399 16.33 15.70 9.92
C ARG A 399 16.68 16.75 8.88
N SER A 400 17.94 16.78 8.45
CA SER A 400 18.40 17.62 7.34
C SER A 400 18.12 17.01 5.96
N ASP A 401 18.08 15.68 5.88
CA ASP A 401 17.86 14.89 4.64
C ASP A 401 16.38 14.53 4.41
N ARG A 402 15.45 15.14 5.16
CA ARG A 402 14.02 14.76 5.18
C ARG A 402 13.39 14.73 3.78
N TRP A 403 13.73 15.69 2.90
CA TRP A 403 13.21 15.70 1.54
C TRP A 403 13.79 14.58 0.68
N ASP A 404 15.10 14.31 0.76
CA ASP A 404 15.74 13.27 -0.04
C ASP A 404 15.21 11.89 0.33
N GLU A 405 14.88 11.67 1.60
CA GLU A 405 14.21 10.46 2.07
C GLU A 405 12.78 10.36 1.52
N CYS A 406 11.98 11.43 1.62
CA CYS A 406 10.62 11.46 1.07
C CYS A 406 10.62 11.22 -0.43
N SER A 407 11.47 11.93 -1.19
CA SER A 407 11.58 11.81 -2.64
C SER A 407 11.89 10.38 -3.05
N ARG A 408 12.83 9.71 -2.37
CA ARG A 408 13.18 8.31 -2.67
C ARG A 408 12.00 7.37 -2.49
N ILE A 409 11.22 7.54 -1.41
CA ILE A 409 10.04 6.73 -1.16
C ILE A 409 8.93 7.05 -2.18
N ILE A 410 8.71 8.33 -2.50
CA ILE A 410 7.75 8.75 -3.54
C ILE A 410 8.11 8.12 -4.89
N ASP A 411 9.38 8.21 -5.30
CA ASP A 411 9.86 7.68 -6.57
C ASP A 411 9.70 6.15 -6.64
N ALA A 412 9.96 5.43 -5.54
CA ALA A 412 9.74 3.99 -5.45
C ALA A 412 8.25 3.63 -5.57
N VAL A 413 7.35 4.34 -4.88
CA VAL A 413 5.91 4.11 -4.99
C VAL A 413 5.43 4.42 -6.42
N GLU A 414 5.91 5.51 -7.02
CA GLU A 414 5.56 5.90 -8.39
C GLU A 414 6.03 4.85 -9.41
N SER A 415 7.25 4.32 -9.28
CA SER A 415 7.80 3.34 -10.22
C SER A 415 7.04 2.01 -10.17
N HIS A 416 6.53 1.63 -9.00
CA HIS A 416 5.72 0.43 -8.81
C HIS A 416 4.22 0.67 -8.95
N GLN A 417 3.79 1.91 -9.22
CA GLN A 417 2.37 2.28 -9.32
C GLN A 417 1.58 1.97 -8.04
N GLY A 418 2.20 2.06 -6.86
CA GLY A 418 1.59 1.72 -5.57
C GLY A 418 0.82 2.86 -4.92
N VAL A 419 0.62 2.77 -3.61
CA VAL A 419 0.04 3.82 -2.75
C VAL A 419 1.04 4.33 -1.72
N LEU A 420 1.19 5.65 -1.67
CA LEU A 420 2.00 6.35 -0.68
C LEU A 420 1.11 6.76 0.49
N THR A 421 1.16 6.02 1.59
CA THR A 421 0.40 6.37 2.80
C THR A 421 1.19 7.34 3.66
N LEU A 422 0.57 8.48 3.97
CA LEU A 422 1.13 9.58 4.76
C LEU A 422 0.38 9.73 6.08
N LEU A 423 1.12 9.80 7.20
CA LEU A 423 0.61 10.12 8.54
C LEU A 423 1.17 11.46 9.02
N TRP A 424 0.31 12.46 9.13
CA TRP A 424 0.64 13.77 9.71
C TRP A 424 -0.28 14.09 10.89
N HIS A 425 0.27 14.38 12.05
CA HIS A 425 -0.50 14.71 13.24
C HIS A 425 -0.95 16.18 13.19
N PRO A 426 -2.21 16.51 13.54
CA PRO A 426 -2.67 17.90 13.51
C PRO A 426 -1.74 18.91 14.23
N PRO A 427 -1.16 18.61 15.42
CA PRO A 427 -0.24 19.53 16.07
C PRO A 427 0.92 20.03 15.21
N VAL A 428 1.42 19.25 14.24
CA VAL A 428 2.57 19.66 13.41
C VAL A 428 2.25 20.78 12.42
N PHE A 429 0.96 21.09 12.21
CA PHE A 429 0.55 22.24 11.40
C PHE A 429 0.67 23.58 12.13
N ASN A 430 1.05 23.57 13.40
CA ASN A 430 1.40 24.80 14.12
C ASN A 430 2.85 25.20 13.81
N ALA A 431 3.03 26.06 12.81
CA ALA A 431 4.34 26.54 12.35
C ALA A 431 5.20 27.21 13.44
N LEU A 432 4.59 27.68 14.54
CA LEU A 432 5.34 28.25 15.66
C LEU A 432 6.12 27.16 16.42
N GLU A 433 5.49 25.99 16.64
CA GLU A 433 6.10 24.89 17.40
C GLU A 433 6.80 23.87 16.51
N TYR A 434 6.35 23.75 15.26
CA TYR A 434 6.82 22.80 14.25
C TYR A 434 7.10 23.55 12.94
N PRO A 435 8.15 24.39 12.91
CA PRO A 435 8.52 25.10 11.68
C PRO A 435 8.81 24.09 10.57
N GLU A 436 8.39 24.41 9.34
CA GLU A 436 8.62 23.63 8.11
C GLU A 436 7.88 22.28 8.01
N ASP A 437 7.28 21.74 9.07
CA ASP A 437 6.64 20.40 9.02
C ASP A 437 5.35 20.41 8.16
N ALA A 438 4.56 21.50 8.22
CA ALA A 438 3.44 21.72 7.31
C ALA A 438 3.90 21.98 5.87
N GLU A 439 4.99 22.72 5.68
CA GLU A 439 5.55 23.01 4.36
C GLU A 439 6.08 21.73 3.70
N MET A 440 6.64 20.80 4.49
CA MET A 440 7.03 19.48 4.00
C MET A 440 5.83 18.68 3.50
N TYR A 441 4.73 18.69 4.25
CA TYR A 441 3.48 18.05 3.81
C TYR A 441 3.01 18.60 2.47
N GLU A 442 2.91 19.93 2.33
CA GLU A 442 2.49 20.57 1.08
C GLU A 442 3.48 20.32 -0.07
N LYS A 443 4.78 20.24 0.23
CA LYS A 443 5.81 19.91 -0.76
C LYS A 443 5.63 18.50 -1.31
N ILE A 444 5.35 17.52 -0.46
CA ILE A 444 5.03 16.15 -0.87
C ILE A 444 3.78 16.13 -1.76
N LEU A 445 2.70 16.82 -1.34
CA LEU A 445 1.47 16.90 -2.14
C LEU A 445 1.70 17.54 -3.52
N THR A 446 2.49 18.61 -3.57
CA THR A 446 2.85 19.29 -4.81
C THR A 446 3.59 18.34 -5.77
N ASP A 447 4.62 17.66 -5.27
CA ASP A 447 5.42 16.73 -6.07
C ASP A 447 4.58 15.55 -6.58
N CYS A 448 3.78 14.93 -5.70
CA CYS A 448 2.90 13.82 -6.08
C CYS A 448 1.86 14.24 -7.12
N ARG A 449 1.28 15.45 -6.99
CA ARG A 449 0.34 15.98 -7.97
C ARG A 449 0.99 16.21 -9.32
N GLN A 450 2.22 16.74 -9.36
CA GLN A 450 3.00 16.92 -10.60
C GLN A 450 3.30 15.57 -11.28
N LYS A 451 3.56 14.53 -10.49
CA LYS A 451 3.74 13.15 -10.95
C LYS A 451 2.43 12.41 -11.29
N SER A 452 1.30 13.12 -11.30
CA SER A 452 -0.03 12.57 -11.65
C SER A 452 -0.55 11.49 -10.69
N ALA A 453 -0.34 11.68 -9.38
CA ALA A 453 -0.93 10.84 -8.35
C ALA A 453 -2.45 11.06 -8.20
N TRP A 454 -3.15 10.00 -7.79
CA TRP A 454 -4.49 10.11 -7.20
C TRP A 454 -4.34 10.35 -5.69
N ILE A 455 -4.81 11.48 -5.18
CA ILE A 455 -4.64 11.85 -3.77
C ILE A 455 -6.02 11.77 -3.08
N ALA A 456 -6.15 10.91 -2.08
CA ALA A 456 -7.42 10.58 -1.44
C ALA A 456 -7.24 10.14 0.02
N GLY A 457 -8.34 10.13 0.78
CA GLY A 457 -8.40 9.52 2.11
C GLY A 457 -8.38 7.99 2.06
N ALA A 458 -8.00 7.35 3.16
CA ALA A 458 -7.81 5.90 3.27
C ALA A 458 -9.07 5.09 2.93
N GLY A 459 -10.26 5.51 3.37
CA GLY A 459 -11.51 4.82 3.03
C GLY A 459 -11.85 4.90 1.55
N GLU A 460 -11.49 5.99 0.85
CA GLU A 460 -11.67 6.08 -0.59
C GLU A 460 -10.71 5.14 -1.33
N ILE A 461 -9.45 5.06 -0.90
CA ILE A 461 -8.48 4.07 -1.40
C ILE A 461 -8.99 2.64 -1.17
N ALA A 462 -9.45 2.30 0.05
CA ALA A 462 -9.94 0.97 0.40
C ALA A 462 -11.18 0.57 -0.42
N ARG A 463 -12.14 1.49 -0.58
CA ARG A 463 -13.35 1.23 -1.38
C ARG A 463 -13.03 1.12 -2.87
N TRP A 464 -12.11 1.92 -3.40
CA TRP A 464 -11.60 1.76 -4.76
C TRP A 464 -10.97 0.38 -4.94
N TRP A 465 -10.08 -0.02 -4.05
CA TRP A 465 -9.38 -1.29 -4.13
C TRP A 465 -10.36 -2.47 -4.08
N ARG A 466 -11.35 -2.43 -3.17
CA ARG A 466 -12.45 -3.40 -3.14
C ARG A 466 -13.24 -3.45 -4.43
N SER A 467 -13.62 -2.28 -4.97
CA SER A 467 -14.38 -2.18 -6.21
C SER A 467 -13.59 -2.77 -7.37
N ARG A 468 -12.29 -2.48 -7.44
CA ARG A 468 -11.36 -3.04 -8.41
C ARG A 468 -11.25 -4.55 -8.29
N GLU A 469 -11.13 -5.12 -7.09
CA GLU A 469 -11.09 -6.58 -6.88
C GLU A 469 -12.36 -7.27 -7.34
N THR A 470 -13.53 -6.72 -6.98
CA THR A 470 -14.84 -7.28 -7.33
C THR A 470 -15.18 -7.12 -8.82
N GLY A 471 -14.61 -6.13 -9.49
CA GLY A 471 -14.71 -5.93 -10.94
C GLY A 471 -14.10 -7.10 -11.72
N ARG A 472 -14.97 -7.90 -12.35
CA ARG A 472 -14.57 -9.11 -13.08
C ARG A 472 -14.20 -8.76 -14.51
N LEU A 473 -12.89 -8.77 -14.79
CA LEU A 473 -12.35 -8.62 -16.13
C LEU A 473 -12.20 -9.99 -16.80
N ILE A 474 -12.79 -10.14 -17.97
CA ILE A 474 -12.69 -11.34 -18.82
C ILE A 474 -12.33 -10.87 -20.23
N TYR A 475 -11.47 -11.60 -20.91
CA TYR A 475 -11.26 -11.37 -22.33
C TYR A 475 -11.05 -12.67 -23.10
N THR A 476 -11.47 -12.66 -24.35
CA THR A 476 -11.28 -13.74 -25.32
C THR A 476 -10.72 -13.17 -26.62
N ARG A 477 -9.92 -13.97 -27.31
CA ARG A 477 -9.38 -13.62 -28.61
C ARG A 477 -9.77 -14.69 -29.63
N GLU A 478 -10.27 -14.25 -30.77
CA GLU A 478 -10.54 -15.08 -31.94
C GLU A 478 -9.91 -14.38 -33.16
N ASN A 479 -8.82 -14.93 -33.70
CA ASN A 479 -8.04 -14.30 -34.77
C ASN A 479 -7.57 -12.87 -34.40
N ASP A 480 -7.97 -11.87 -35.19
CA ASP A 480 -7.72 -10.44 -34.99
C ASP A 480 -8.75 -9.77 -34.06
N LEU A 481 -9.78 -10.50 -33.62
CA LEU A 481 -10.83 -9.95 -32.76
C LEU A 481 -10.51 -10.22 -31.27
N LEU A 482 -10.37 -9.14 -30.51
CA LEU A 482 -10.24 -9.16 -29.05
C LEU A 482 -11.55 -8.65 -28.43
N LYS A 483 -12.18 -9.51 -27.63
CA LYS A 483 -13.41 -9.22 -26.89
C LYS A 483 -13.06 -9.06 -25.41
N ILE A 484 -13.40 -7.91 -24.84
CA ILE A 484 -13.17 -7.59 -23.41
C ILE A 484 -14.50 -7.33 -22.73
N VAL A 485 -14.69 -7.91 -21.54
CA VAL A 485 -15.85 -7.68 -20.68
C VAL A 485 -15.34 -7.29 -19.30
N LEU A 486 -15.80 -6.15 -18.80
CA LEU A 486 -15.64 -5.73 -17.42
C LEU A 486 -17.02 -5.70 -16.77
N ASP A 487 -17.27 -6.63 -15.85
CA ASP A 487 -18.54 -6.73 -15.13
C ASP A 487 -18.39 -6.29 -13.68
N GLY A 488 -19.17 -5.29 -13.27
CA GLY A 488 -19.02 -4.62 -11.98
C GLY A 488 -17.82 -3.68 -11.92
N GLY A 489 -17.52 -3.20 -10.71
CA GLY A 489 -16.45 -2.23 -10.46
C GLY A 489 -16.87 -0.76 -10.62
N ASP A 490 -15.92 0.14 -10.37
CA ASP A 490 -16.10 1.59 -10.44
C ASP A 490 -16.00 2.06 -11.92
N PRO A 491 -16.87 2.96 -12.39
CA PRO A 491 -16.84 3.46 -13.77
C PRO A 491 -15.51 4.11 -14.21
N ARG A 492 -14.71 4.60 -13.26
CA ARG A 492 -13.40 5.20 -13.54
C ARG A 492 -12.33 4.16 -13.89
N GLN A 493 -12.60 2.87 -13.67
CA GLN A 493 -11.69 1.76 -13.98
C GLN A 493 -11.31 1.73 -15.46
N GLU A 494 -10.02 1.89 -15.73
CA GLU A 494 -9.45 1.72 -17.06
C GLU A 494 -8.97 0.28 -17.27
N ILE A 495 -8.90 -0.12 -18.52
CA ILE A 495 -8.36 -1.39 -18.98
C ILE A 495 -7.08 -1.11 -19.76
N GLU A 496 -6.01 -1.81 -19.41
CA GLU A 496 -4.73 -1.74 -20.13
C GLU A 496 -4.59 -2.98 -21.02
N VAL A 497 -4.34 -2.75 -22.30
CA VAL A 497 -4.10 -3.79 -23.31
C VAL A 497 -2.66 -3.65 -23.80
N TYR A 498 -1.83 -4.65 -23.53
CA TYR A 498 -0.48 -4.75 -24.06
C TYR A 498 -0.53 -5.56 -25.35
N LEU A 499 -0.16 -4.95 -26.45
CA LEU A 499 -0.19 -5.53 -27.78
C LEU A 499 1.14 -6.21 -28.14
N PRO A 500 1.11 -7.23 -29.02
CA PRO A 500 2.32 -7.69 -29.71
C PRO A 500 2.97 -6.56 -30.51
N GLU A 501 4.25 -6.72 -30.84
CA GLU A 501 4.97 -5.74 -31.66
C GLU A 501 4.28 -5.52 -33.02
N ASP A 502 4.37 -4.30 -33.53
CA ASP A 502 3.80 -3.85 -34.81
C ASP A 502 2.28 -4.10 -35.00
N THR A 503 1.53 -4.27 -33.92
CA THR A 503 0.07 -4.49 -33.96
C THR A 503 -0.68 -3.18 -33.68
N ALA A 504 -1.56 -2.74 -34.58
CA ALA A 504 -2.46 -1.62 -34.31
C ALA A 504 -3.77 -2.11 -33.67
N ILE A 505 -4.47 -1.22 -32.97
CA ILE A 505 -5.78 -1.53 -32.40
C ILE A 505 -6.86 -0.59 -32.93
N THR A 506 -8.05 -1.11 -33.16
CA THR A 506 -9.23 -0.30 -33.51
C THR A 506 -10.42 -0.76 -32.68
N ILE A 507 -11.11 0.20 -32.03
CA ILE A 507 -12.37 -0.09 -31.35
C ILE A 507 -13.48 -0.27 -32.39
N LEU A 508 -14.13 -1.43 -32.35
CA LEU A 508 -15.27 -1.77 -33.21
C LEU A 508 -16.62 -1.48 -32.52
N SER A 509 -16.64 -1.46 -31.19
CA SER A 509 -17.85 -1.21 -30.41
C SER A 509 -17.98 0.27 -30.00
N GLY A 510 -19.16 0.88 -30.17
CA GLY A 510 -19.38 2.31 -29.87
C GLY A 510 -19.52 2.67 -28.39
N ASN A 511 -18.96 1.87 -27.48
CA ASN A 511 -19.19 1.94 -26.02
C ASN A 511 -17.91 2.14 -25.19
N ALA A 512 -16.78 2.43 -25.84
CA ALA A 512 -15.51 2.66 -25.19
C ALA A 512 -14.63 3.59 -26.02
N ASP A 513 -13.69 4.25 -25.36
CA ASP A 513 -12.71 5.14 -25.98
C ASP A 513 -11.28 4.67 -25.70
N ILE A 514 -10.39 4.85 -26.68
CA ILE A 514 -8.94 4.77 -26.47
C ILE A 514 -8.51 6.11 -25.84
N LEU A 515 -7.89 6.03 -24.67
CA LEU A 515 -7.41 7.20 -23.93
C LEU A 515 -5.98 7.56 -24.33
N ASP A 516 -5.10 6.56 -24.42
CA ASP A 516 -3.74 6.71 -24.93
C ASP A 516 -3.17 5.41 -25.51
N GLU A 517 -2.06 5.56 -26.24
CA GLU A 517 -1.25 4.48 -26.76
C GLU A 517 0.23 4.85 -26.56
N MET A 518 0.95 4.07 -25.75
CA MET A 518 2.36 4.30 -25.44
C MET A 518 3.10 2.96 -25.29
N ASN A 519 4.22 2.78 -25.99
CA ASN A 519 5.12 1.63 -25.86
C ASN A 519 4.40 0.26 -25.97
N GLY A 520 3.46 0.13 -26.91
CA GLY A 520 2.66 -1.09 -27.10
C GLY A 520 1.60 -1.34 -26.03
N ARG A 521 1.36 -0.39 -25.12
CA ARG A 521 0.24 -0.39 -24.17
C ARG A 521 -0.83 0.60 -24.63
N VAL A 522 -2.07 0.14 -24.69
CA VAL A 522 -3.26 0.93 -24.99
C VAL A 522 -4.14 1.00 -23.74
N ARG A 523 -4.59 2.20 -23.36
CA ARG A 523 -5.56 2.37 -22.28
C ARG A 523 -6.94 2.64 -22.83
N ILE A 524 -7.92 1.92 -22.29
CA ILE A 524 -9.30 1.94 -22.75
C ILE A 524 -10.22 2.23 -21.56
N ARG A 525 -11.22 3.09 -21.76
CA ARG A 525 -12.31 3.32 -20.79
C ARG A 525 -13.65 3.02 -21.42
N MET A 526 -14.49 2.29 -20.69
CA MET A 526 -15.89 2.07 -21.05
C MET A 526 -16.74 3.29 -20.71
N HIS A 527 -17.76 3.56 -21.53
CA HIS A 527 -18.73 4.61 -21.23
C HIS A 527 -19.63 4.21 -20.06
N GLU A 528 -19.75 5.09 -19.06
CA GLU A 528 -20.45 4.85 -17.79
C GLU A 528 -21.91 4.39 -17.93
N HIS A 529 -22.59 4.77 -19.01
CA HIS A 529 -24.01 4.43 -19.26
C HIS A 529 -24.21 3.42 -20.39
N SER A 530 -23.15 2.75 -20.82
CA SER A 530 -23.29 1.74 -21.87
C SER A 530 -24.09 0.53 -21.36
N ARG A 531 -25.20 0.22 -22.05
CA ARG A 531 -25.92 -1.06 -21.87
C ARG A 531 -25.12 -2.26 -22.39
N GLN A 532 -24.18 -2.01 -23.29
CA GLN A 532 -23.28 -3.02 -23.83
C GLN A 532 -22.03 -3.10 -22.93
N LYS A 533 -21.89 -4.20 -22.19
CA LYS A 533 -20.75 -4.46 -21.28
C LYS A 533 -19.51 -5.01 -21.99
N GLU A 534 -19.56 -5.11 -23.30
CA GLU A 534 -18.57 -5.80 -24.13
C GLU A 534 -17.89 -4.82 -25.06
N ILE A 535 -16.56 -4.72 -24.95
CA ILE A 535 -15.71 -3.97 -25.86
C ILE A 535 -15.20 -4.93 -26.94
N LEU A 536 -15.40 -4.57 -28.20
CA LEU A 536 -14.88 -5.28 -29.35
C LEU A 536 -13.73 -4.49 -29.96
N LEU A 537 -12.58 -5.14 -30.09
CA LEU A 537 -11.35 -4.55 -30.59
C LEU A 537 -10.82 -5.40 -31.74
N ARG A 538 -10.35 -4.76 -32.81
CA ARG A 538 -9.54 -5.41 -33.85
C ARG A 538 -8.07 -5.15 -33.58
N THR A 539 -7.26 -6.19 -33.54
CA THR A 539 -5.80 -6.16 -33.42
C THR A 539 -5.19 -6.61 -34.74
N GLY A 540 -4.57 -5.71 -35.51
CA GLY A 540 -4.02 -6.05 -36.83
C GLY A 540 -3.26 -4.92 -37.50
#